data_AF-A0A5P9D6U4-F1
#
_entry.id   AF-A0A5P9D6U4-F1
#
_cell.length_a   1.000
_cell.length_b   1.000
_cell.length_c   1.000
_cell.angle_alpha   90.00
_cell.angle_beta   90.00
_cell.angle_gamma   90.00
#
_symmetry.space_group_name_H-M   'P 1'
#
loop_
_entity.id
_entity.type
_entity.pdbx_description
1 polymer ?
#
loop_
_entity_poly.entity_id
_entity_poly.type
_entity_poly.pdbx_seq_one_letter_code
_entity_poly.pdbx_strand_id
1 'polypeptide(L)'
;MSDGFFWLSGEQFSKLQPLLPTDSRGRARVDNRRAINGIIHVLKSGGGWVDAPEVYRPRKTLYNLFVRWSEKGVWTGVFDTLSQIGGPALEVMIDSTAVRAHRVAHGGKGGQAHALGRARGGPGTKIHALSDHRGRSIAFYLTGADVSDFKG
;
A
#
# COMPACT_ATOMS: atom_id res chain seq x y z
N MET A 1 -3.21 -6.91 29.13
CA MET A 1 -3.27 -7.74 27.91
C MET A 1 -3.78 -6.83 26.81
N SER A 2 -2.95 -6.49 25.82
CA SER A 2 -3.46 -5.75 24.66
C SER A 2 -4.44 -6.68 23.95
N ASP A 3 -5.72 -6.32 23.90
CA ASP A 3 -6.65 -6.91 22.94
C ASP A 3 -5.91 -6.97 21.61
N GLY A 4 -5.82 -8.13 20.95
CA GLY A 4 -4.97 -8.38 19.78
C GLY A 4 -5.27 -7.51 18.54
N PHE A 5 -6.00 -6.42 18.72
CA PHE A 5 -6.39 -5.43 17.76
C PHE A 5 -5.34 -4.31 17.66
N PHE A 6 -5.11 -3.90 16.43
CA PHE A 6 -4.35 -2.70 16.09
C PHE A 6 -5.23 -1.44 16.23
N TRP A 7 -4.75 -0.46 16.99
CA TRP A 7 -5.37 0.87 17.10
C TRP A 7 -4.30 1.95 17.05
N LEU A 8 -4.45 2.90 16.13
CA LEU A 8 -3.66 4.12 16.08
C LEU A 8 -3.98 4.99 17.29
N SER A 9 -2.92 5.56 17.89
CA SER A 9 -3.07 6.61 18.90
C SER A 9 -3.80 7.82 18.31
N GLY A 10 -4.35 8.68 19.18
CA GLY A 10 -4.98 9.93 18.73
C GLY A 10 -4.02 10.79 17.92
N GLU A 11 -2.75 10.86 18.33
CA GLU A 11 -1.69 11.60 17.65
C GLU A 11 -1.31 10.99 16.29
N GLN A 12 -1.20 9.66 16.20
CA GLN A 12 -0.94 9.00 14.92
C GLN A 12 -2.09 9.23 13.95
N PHE A 13 -3.32 9.14 14.44
CA PHE A 13 -4.50 9.37 13.62
C PHE A 13 -4.62 10.83 13.18
N SER A 14 -4.26 11.80 14.02
CA SER A 14 -4.33 13.22 13.64
C SER A 14 -3.38 13.58 12.50
N LYS A 15 -2.24 12.88 12.37
CA LYS A 15 -1.32 13.02 11.22
C LYS A 15 -1.90 12.41 9.94
N LEU A 16 -2.65 11.32 10.05
CA LEU A 16 -3.27 10.63 8.91
C LEU A 16 -4.55 11.31 8.44
N GLN A 17 -5.38 11.81 9.36
CA GLN A 17 -6.72 12.30 9.11
C GLN A 17 -6.81 13.33 7.96
N PRO A 18 -5.90 14.32 7.83
CA PRO A 18 -5.93 15.30 6.74
C PRO A 18 -5.69 14.70 5.35
N LEU A 19 -5.05 13.53 5.28
CA LEU A 19 -4.69 12.84 4.03
C LEU A 19 -5.79 11.89 3.57
N LEU A 20 -6.79 11.64 4.43
CA LEU A 20 -7.90 10.76 4.10
C LEU A 20 -8.95 11.54 3.31
N PRO A 21 -9.62 10.90 2.34
CA PRO A 21 -10.69 11.54 1.58
C PRO A 21 -11.74 12.20 2.49
N THR A 22 -12.03 13.48 2.23
CA THR A 22 -13.00 14.33 2.94
C THR A 22 -14.29 14.55 2.16
N ASP A 23 -14.28 14.31 0.84
CA ASP A 23 -15.44 14.44 -0.05
C ASP A 23 -16.56 13.43 0.21
N SER A 24 -17.67 13.86 0.79
CA SER A 24 -18.87 13.05 1.00
C SER A 24 -19.96 13.47 0.02
N ARG A 25 -19.88 12.99 -1.23
CA ARG A 25 -21.07 13.03 -2.11
C ARG A 25 -22.00 11.91 -1.65
N GLY A 26 -22.92 12.23 -0.74
CA GLY A 26 -23.95 11.31 -0.22
C GLY A 26 -23.83 11.03 1.28
N ARG A 27 -24.17 9.79 1.69
CA ARG A 27 -24.27 9.35 3.10
C ARG A 27 -23.01 9.73 3.90
N ALA A 28 -23.21 10.31 5.08
CA ALA A 28 -22.16 10.73 6.01
C ALA A 28 -21.07 9.65 6.13
N ARG A 29 -19.79 10.06 6.07
CA ARG A 29 -18.68 9.12 6.12
C ARG A 29 -18.72 8.30 7.41
N VAL A 30 -18.78 6.99 7.24
CA VAL A 30 -18.67 6.00 8.31
C VAL A 30 -17.23 6.05 8.85
N ASP A 31 -17.09 6.25 10.16
CA ASP A 31 -15.84 6.27 10.97
C ASP A 31 -14.56 5.84 10.20
N ASN A 32 -13.83 6.81 9.65
CA ASN A 32 -12.58 6.58 8.93
C ASN A 32 -11.50 5.97 9.84
N ARG A 33 -11.53 6.29 11.15
CA ARG A 33 -10.55 5.80 12.12
C ARG A 33 -10.70 4.31 12.31
N ARG A 34 -11.92 3.80 12.52
CA ARG A 34 -12.14 2.35 12.60
C ARG A 34 -11.76 1.61 11.31
N ALA A 35 -12.09 2.19 10.15
CA ALA A 35 -11.77 1.59 8.86
C ALA A 35 -10.25 1.47 8.62
N ILE A 36 -9.49 2.55 8.83
CA ILE A 36 -8.05 2.52 8.61
C ILE A 36 -7.34 1.57 9.59
N ASN A 37 -7.80 1.51 10.85
CA ASN A 37 -7.27 0.55 11.82
C ASN A 37 -7.51 -0.89 11.38
N GLY A 38 -8.72 -1.20 10.89
CA GLY A 38 -9.03 -2.53 10.36
C GLY A 38 -8.21 -2.90 9.13
N ILE A 39 -8.02 -1.97 8.21
CA ILE A 39 -7.16 -2.19 7.03
C ILE A 39 -5.72 -2.45 7.47
N ILE A 40 -5.14 -1.63 8.35
CA ILE A 40 -3.77 -1.83 8.83
C ILE A 40 -3.64 -3.13 9.60
N HIS A 41 -4.63 -3.51 10.41
CA HIS A 41 -4.63 -4.79 11.12
C HIS A 41 -4.52 -5.98 10.16
N VAL A 42 -5.35 -6.02 9.11
CA VAL A 42 -5.31 -7.09 8.09
C VAL A 42 -3.94 -7.10 7.41
N LEU A 43 -3.43 -5.94 6.99
CA LEU A 43 -2.14 -5.85 6.30
C LEU A 43 -0.95 -6.26 7.20
N LYS A 44 -0.98 -5.93 8.50
CA LYS A 44 0.09 -6.29 9.44
C LYS A 44 0.04 -7.76 9.87
N SER A 45 -1.14 -8.34 9.98
CA SER A 45 -1.29 -9.76 10.34
C SER A 45 -0.96 -10.70 9.19
N GLY A 46 -1.01 -10.22 7.94
CA GLY A 46 -0.88 -11.06 6.74
C GLY A 46 -2.08 -11.99 6.53
N GLY A 47 -3.13 -11.86 7.34
CA GLY A 47 -4.36 -12.64 7.25
C GLY A 47 -5.24 -12.23 6.06
N GLY A 48 -6.22 -13.06 5.75
CA GLY A 48 -7.20 -12.71 4.73
C GLY A 48 -8.15 -11.62 5.21
N TRP A 49 -8.76 -10.88 4.28
CA TRP A 49 -9.86 -9.97 4.61
C TRP A 49 -11.02 -10.67 5.32
N VAL A 50 -11.17 -11.99 5.12
CA VAL A 50 -12.16 -12.82 5.81
C VAL A 50 -11.95 -12.88 7.32
N ASP A 51 -10.70 -12.75 7.77
CA ASP A 51 -10.30 -12.82 9.17
C ASP A 51 -10.30 -11.45 9.86
N ALA A 52 -10.73 -10.40 9.15
CA ALA A 52 -10.76 -9.04 9.69
C ALA A 52 -11.73 -8.96 10.88
N PRO A 53 -11.27 -8.50 12.07
CA PRO A 53 -12.12 -8.41 13.24
C PRO A 53 -13.31 -7.45 13.06
N GLU A 54 -14.49 -7.90 13.47
CA GLU A 54 -15.74 -7.13 13.31
C GLU A 54 -15.76 -5.81 14.10
N VAL A 55 -14.92 -5.71 15.15
CA VAL A 55 -14.74 -4.48 15.94
C VAL A 55 -14.35 -3.27 15.09
N TYR A 56 -13.67 -3.51 13.97
CA TYR A 56 -13.33 -2.46 13.03
C TYR A 56 -14.52 -2.08 12.16
N ARG A 57 -14.92 -2.99 11.28
CA ARG A 57 -16.03 -2.87 10.32
C ARG A 57 -16.25 -4.22 9.62
N PRO A 58 -17.40 -4.40 8.94
CA PRO A 58 -17.61 -5.57 8.10
C PRO A 58 -16.47 -5.74 7.08
N ARG A 59 -15.93 -6.96 6.96
CA ARG A 59 -14.81 -7.31 6.08
C ARG A 59 -14.94 -6.77 4.64
N LYS A 60 -16.13 -6.88 4.05
CA LYS A 60 -16.42 -6.40 2.68
C LYS A 60 -16.25 -4.89 2.57
N THR A 61 -16.60 -4.15 3.62
CA THR A 61 -16.42 -2.70 3.68
C THR A 61 -14.94 -2.31 3.76
N LEU A 62 -14.13 -3.03 4.55
CA LEU A 62 -12.69 -2.78 4.64
C LEU A 62 -12.00 -3.02 3.30
N TYR A 63 -12.26 -4.16 2.65
CA TYR A 63 -11.73 -4.46 1.32
C TYR A 63 -12.14 -3.42 0.28
N ASN A 64 -13.44 -3.10 0.19
CA ASN A 64 -13.93 -2.12 -0.79
C ASN A 64 -13.33 -0.72 -0.55
N LEU A 65 -13.08 -0.34 0.70
CA LEU A 65 -12.42 0.93 1.01
C LEU A 65 -10.95 0.90 0.61
N PHE A 66 -10.23 -0.18 0.93
CA PHE A 66 -8.85 -0.36 0.51
C PHE A 66 -8.71 -0.21 -1.00
N VAL A 67 -9.50 -0.95 -1.79
CA VAL A 67 -9.48 -0.88 -3.26
C VAL A 67 -9.81 0.52 -3.78
N ARG A 68 -10.92 1.13 -3.31
CA ARG A 68 -11.31 2.49 -3.75
C ARG A 68 -10.28 3.55 -3.41
N TRP A 69 -9.59 3.39 -2.28
CA TRP A 69 -8.52 4.31 -1.87
C TRP A 69 -7.25 4.09 -2.68
N SER A 70 -6.94 2.84 -3.06
CA SER A 70 -5.86 2.53 -4.01
C SER A 70 -6.11 3.16 -5.37
N GLU A 71 -7.31 2.98 -5.94
CA GLU A 71 -7.69 3.55 -7.24
C GLU A 71 -7.64 5.09 -7.25
N LYS A 72 -7.92 5.72 -6.10
CA LYS A 72 -7.85 7.17 -5.91
C LYS A 72 -6.46 7.69 -5.56
N GLY A 73 -5.45 6.82 -5.43
CA GLY A 73 -4.09 7.22 -5.03
C GLY A 73 -3.95 7.67 -3.58
N VAL A 74 -4.95 7.40 -2.71
CA VAL A 74 -4.94 7.83 -1.31
C VAL A 74 -3.78 7.19 -0.55
N TRP A 75 -3.54 5.89 -0.75
CA TRP A 75 -2.44 5.19 -0.08
C TRP A 75 -1.07 5.72 -0.51
N THR A 76 -0.92 6.03 -1.80
CA THR A 76 0.30 6.65 -2.34
C THR A 76 0.50 8.02 -1.70
N GLY A 77 -0.51 8.88 -1.66
CA GLY A 77 -0.42 10.20 -1.02
C GLY A 77 -0.13 10.13 0.48
N VAL A 78 -0.73 9.16 1.19
CA VAL A 78 -0.40 8.90 2.60
C VAL A 78 1.06 8.49 2.77
N PHE A 79 1.53 7.56 1.94
CA PHE A 79 2.92 7.10 1.97
C PHE A 79 3.89 8.25 1.69
N ASP A 80 3.69 9.00 0.62
CA ASP A 80 4.55 10.11 0.20
C ASP A 80 4.62 11.20 1.27
N THR A 81 3.49 11.51 1.92
CA THR A 81 3.48 12.51 3.00
C THR A 81 4.26 12.00 4.21
N LEU A 82 4.03 10.75 4.62
CA LEU A 82 4.67 10.19 5.81
C LEU A 82 6.17 9.94 5.61
N SER A 83 6.60 9.57 4.39
CA SER A 83 8.02 9.34 4.08
C SER A 83 8.84 10.63 4.15
N GLN A 84 8.21 11.79 3.96
CA GLN A 84 8.86 13.11 4.00
C GLN A 84 8.97 13.72 5.41
N ILE A 85 8.23 13.23 6.42
CA ILE A 85 8.23 13.82 7.78
C ILE A 85 9.63 13.82 8.42
N GLY A 86 10.50 12.88 8.03
CA GLY A 86 11.88 12.78 8.50
C GLY A 86 12.87 13.77 7.86
N GLY A 87 12.44 14.55 6.86
CA GLY A 87 13.34 15.35 6.03
C GLY A 87 14.15 14.50 5.04
N PRO A 88 15.01 15.13 4.22
CA PRO A 88 15.86 14.41 3.27
C PRO A 88 16.83 13.49 4.02
N ALA A 89 16.89 12.23 3.60
CA ALA A 89 17.85 11.27 4.15
C ALA A 89 19.27 11.60 3.66
N LEU A 90 20.24 11.64 4.58
CA LEU A 90 21.66 11.84 4.26
C LEU A 90 22.26 10.65 3.50
N GLU A 91 21.75 9.46 3.80
CA GLU A 91 22.14 8.19 3.18
C GLU A 91 20.88 7.41 2.82
N VAL A 92 20.90 6.82 1.63
CA VAL A 92 19.81 5.99 1.12
C VAL A 92 20.34 4.63 0.69
N MET A 93 19.57 3.60 1.01
CA MET A 93 19.80 2.23 0.54
C MET A 93 18.81 1.94 -0.59
N ILE A 94 19.29 1.28 -1.64
CA ILE A 94 18.48 0.89 -2.80
C ILE A 94 18.57 -0.63 -2.93
N ASP A 95 17.41 -1.27 -3.01
CA ASP A 95 17.32 -2.68 -3.36
C ASP A 95 16.10 -2.93 -4.26
N SER A 96 16.11 -4.03 -5.01
CA SER A 96 15.00 -4.43 -5.86
C SER A 96 14.67 -5.91 -5.66
N THR A 97 13.38 -6.24 -5.69
CA THR A 97 12.93 -7.64 -5.64
C THR A 97 11.96 -7.94 -6.78
N ALA A 98 12.09 -9.12 -7.38
CA ALA A 98 11.22 -9.56 -8.47
C ALA A 98 10.12 -10.50 -7.96
N VAL A 99 8.87 -10.10 -8.12
CA VAL A 99 7.68 -10.91 -7.82
C VAL A 99 7.18 -11.55 -9.11
N ARG A 100 7.13 -12.88 -9.13
CA ARG A 100 6.63 -13.64 -10.28
C ARG A 100 5.12 -13.51 -10.38
N ALA A 101 4.64 -13.27 -11.59
CA ALA A 101 3.22 -13.23 -11.89
C ALA A 101 2.74 -14.59 -12.41
N HIS A 102 1.48 -14.93 -12.13
CA HIS A 102 0.87 -16.09 -12.74
C HIS A 102 0.73 -15.88 -14.25
N ARG A 103 0.83 -16.94 -15.07
CA ARG A 103 0.80 -16.85 -16.54
C ARG A 103 -0.41 -16.09 -17.10
N VAL A 104 -1.56 -16.16 -16.43
CA VAL A 104 -2.80 -15.46 -16.84
C VAL A 104 -2.94 -14.04 -16.29
N ALA A 105 -1.93 -13.50 -15.60
CA ALA A 105 -1.99 -12.17 -14.97
C ALA A 105 -1.80 -11.00 -15.95
N HIS A 106 -1.58 -11.27 -17.24
CA HIS A 106 -1.29 -10.24 -18.27
C HIS A 106 -2.52 -9.40 -18.67
N GLY A 107 -3.67 -9.66 -18.05
CA GLY A 107 -4.93 -9.03 -18.41
C GLY A 107 -5.45 -9.47 -19.78
N GLY A 108 -6.55 -8.87 -20.20
CA GLY A 108 -7.11 -9.04 -21.54
C GLY A 108 -6.39 -8.16 -22.57
N LYS A 109 -6.54 -8.51 -23.86
CA LYS A 109 -6.06 -7.67 -24.97
C LYS A 109 -6.69 -6.27 -24.87
N GLY A 110 -5.87 -5.21 -24.88
CA GLY A 110 -6.32 -3.83 -24.70
C GLY A 110 -6.56 -3.40 -23.25
N GLY A 111 -6.19 -4.24 -22.26
CA GLY A 111 -6.20 -3.88 -20.85
C GLY A 111 -5.15 -2.82 -20.49
N GLN A 112 -5.22 -2.31 -19.26
CA GLN A 112 -4.24 -1.35 -18.76
C GLN A 112 -2.83 -1.96 -18.71
N ALA A 113 -1.83 -1.15 -19.03
CA ALA A 113 -0.44 -1.53 -18.83
C ALA A 113 -0.18 -1.63 -17.32
N HIS A 114 0.09 -2.85 -16.86
CA HIS A 114 0.62 -3.10 -15.52
C HIS A 114 2.14 -3.17 -15.60
N ALA A 115 2.85 -3.01 -14.48
CA ALA A 115 4.31 -3.15 -14.40
C ALA A 115 4.77 -4.61 -14.56
N LEU A 116 4.22 -5.34 -15.54
CA LEU A 116 4.49 -6.72 -15.84
C LEU A 116 5.45 -6.82 -17.03
N GLY A 117 6.47 -7.64 -16.87
CA GLY A 117 7.51 -7.87 -17.86
C GLY A 117 7.97 -9.32 -17.87
N ARG A 118 8.64 -9.75 -18.94
CA ARG A 118 9.00 -11.16 -19.13
C ARG A 118 10.50 -11.38 -19.02
N ALA A 119 10.94 -11.80 -17.84
CA ALA A 119 12.33 -12.19 -17.57
C ALA A 119 12.56 -13.69 -17.83
N ARG A 120 13.81 -14.17 -17.63
CA ARG A 120 14.14 -15.62 -17.76
C ARG A 120 13.28 -16.50 -16.85
N GLY A 121 12.95 -16.05 -15.64
CA GLY A 121 12.07 -16.75 -14.70
C GLY A 121 10.59 -16.75 -15.11
N GLY A 122 10.24 -16.11 -16.22
CA GLY A 122 8.89 -15.91 -16.69
C GLY A 122 8.35 -14.51 -16.36
N PRO A 123 7.03 -14.32 -16.45
CA PRO A 123 6.41 -13.03 -16.25
C PRO A 123 6.48 -12.57 -14.79
N GLY A 124 6.66 -11.28 -14.55
CA GLY A 124 6.72 -10.71 -13.22
C GLY A 124 6.89 -9.19 -13.20
N THR A 125 6.95 -8.66 -11.99
CA THR A 125 7.15 -7.24 -11.66
C THR A 125 8.36 -7.12 -10.76
N LYS A 126 9.19 -6.09 -10.95
CA LYS A 126 10.18 -5.68 -9.96
C LYS A 126 9.62 -4.56 -9.08
N ILE A 127 9.84 -4.69 -7.79
CA ILE A 127 9.61 -3.66 -6.79
C ILE A 127 10.97 -3.11 -6.39
N HIS A 128 11.26 -1.88 -6.79
CA HIS A 128 12.44 -1.13 -6.37
C HIS A 128 12.07 -0.33 -5.14
N ALA A 129 12.88 -0.42 -4.09
CA ALA A 129 12.65 0.27 -2.83
C ALA A 129 13.85 1.16 -2.49
N LEU A 130 13.57 2.41 -2.13
CA LEU A 130 14.51 3.28 -1.44
C LEU A 130 14.18 3.31 0.04
N SER A 131 15.18 3.19 0.90
CA SER A 131 15.02 3.31 2.36
C SER A 131 16.12 4.18 2.98
N ASP A 132 15.83 4.80 4.12
CA ASP A 132 16.82 5.51 4.93
C ASP A 132 17.73 4.54 5.71
N HIS A 133 18.75 5.07 6.39
CA HIS A 133 19.66 4.30 7.26
C HIS A 133 18.97 3.57 8.44
N ARG A 134 17.69 3.87 8.72
CA ARG A 134 16.88 3.20 9.76
C ARG A 134 15.92 2.16 9.17
N GLY A 135 16.00 1.90 7.87
CA GLY A 135 15.12 0.97 7.15
C GLY A 135 13.71 1.51 6.90
N ARG A 136 13.48 2.83 7.01
CA ARG A 136 12.19 3.43 6.68
C ARG A 136 12.12 3.67 5.18
N SER A 137 11.07 3.17 4.56
CA SER A 137 10.87 3.34 3.12
C SER A 137 10.62 4.79 2.75
N ILE A 138 11.33 5.25 1.72
CA ILE A 138 11.26 6.61 1.17
C ILE A 138 10.43 6.62 -0.11
N ALA A 139 10.69 5.67 -1.01
CA ALA A 139 10.03 5.57 -2.30
C ALA A 139 9.96 4.12 -2.77
N PHE A 140 8.93 3.83 -3.56
CA PHE A 140 8.83 2.59 -4.32
C PHE A 140 8.66 2.91 -5.80
N TYR A 141 9.29 2.10 -6.65
CA TYR A 141 9.12 2.19 -8.09
C TYR A 141 8.86 0.79 -8.65
N LEU A 142 7.95 0.66 -9.60
CA LEU A 142 7.59 -0.62 -10.20
C LEU A 142 8.02 -0.66 -11.66
N THR A 143 8.67 -1.76 -12.06
CA THR A 143 9.01 -2.02 -13.47
C THR A 143 8.65 -3.44 -13.86
N GLY A 144 8.59 -3.71 -15.16
CA GLY A 144 8.58 -5.08 -15.65
C GLY A 144 9.81 -5.86 -15.17
N ALA A 145 9.68 -7.17 -14.99
CA ALA A 145 10.79 -8.02 -14.53
C ALA A 145 11.99 -8.08 -15.49
N ASP A 146 11.78 -7.74 -16.76
CA ASP A 146 12.79 -7.66 -17.82
C ASP A 146 13.62 -6.37 -17.80
N VAL A 147 13.18 -5.36 -17.06
CA VAL A 147 13.89 -4.07 -16.98
C VAL A 147 15.18 -4.23 -16.16
N SER A 148 16.31 -3.80 -16.71
CA SER A 148 17.59 -3.74 -16.01
C SER A 148 17.59 -2.61 -14.97
N ASP A 149 18.16 -2.87 -13.80
CA ASP A 149 18.29 -1.89 -12.71
C ASP A 149 19.43 -0.90 -13.02
N PHE A 150 20.35 -1.28 -13.91
CA PHE A 150 21.43 -0.44 -14.41
C PHE A 150 21.13 0.00 -15.85
N LYS A 151 21.19 1.31 -16.08
CA LYS A 151 21.29 1.92 -17.40
C LYS A 151 22.73 2.41 -17.52
N GLY A 152 23.46 1.88 -18.51
CA GLY A 152 24.88 2.17 -18.75
C GLY A 152 25.22 3.64 -18.78
#